data_AF-A0A7S0YLU3-F1
#
_entry.id   AF-A0A7S0YLU3-F1
#
_cell.length_a   1.000
_cell.length_b   1.000
_cell.length_c   1.000
_cell.angle_alpha   90.00
_cell.angle_beta   90.00
_cell.angle_gamma   90.00
#
_symmetry.space_group_name_H-M   'P 1'
#
loop_
_entity.id
_entity.type
_entity.pdbx_description
1 polymer ?
#
loop_
_entity_poly.entity_id
_entity_poly.type
_entity_poly.pdbx_seq_one_letter_code
_entity_poly.pdbx_strand_id
1 'polypeptide(L)'
;MPLARMMARSEAMQEHASSNPGLQSFLDKKSDEHVYSALYLLAGAFCLYAAFSHGDSFCTQAPPPGMKIVAHPQSLAWFNRFTNLVDNTTAVAAAEVTDVNASDITGEVGALMGDFEHQPFAGPGGFVVMWLKVEGFTALGLPLLSVVMLLLGLREHVAVGCLLFVVAVFQACWLALGCFWSFGGYVPAACVDGSMGDSFAFHTMWWVCGVWLGIMVLISSFMLCVVCCIMAVSQGG
;
A
#
# COMPACT_ATOMS: atom_id res chain seq x y z
N MET A 1 18.90 -6.12 -33.91
CA MET A 1 18.04 -5.14 -34.61
C MET A 1 16.72 -4.76 -33.92
N PRO A 2 16.18 -5.39 -32.85
CA PRO A 2 14.95 -4.91 -32.21
C PRO A 2 15.14 -3.64 -31.35
N LEU A 3 16.38 -3.39 -30.87
CA LEU A 3 16.71 -2.22 -30.03
C LEU A 3 16.59 -0.89 -30.77
N ALA A 4 17.09 -0.80 -32.01
CA ALA A 4 16.99 0.39 -32.84
C ALA A 4 15.52 0.74 -33.21
N ARG A 5 14.67 -0.29 -33.32
CA ARG A 5 13.23 -0.11 -33.60
C ARG A 5 12.46 0.37 -32.36
N MET A 6 12.92 0.04 -31.15
CA MET A 6 12.37 0.59 -29.91
C MET A 6 12.83 2.03 -29.67
N MET A 7 14.10 2.36 -29.95
CA MET A 7 14.61 3.74 -29.86
C MET A 7 13.92 4.69 -30.86
N ALA A 8 13.73 4.26 -32.11
CA ALA A 8 12.99 5.06 -33.10
C ALA A 8 11.51 5.28 -32.70
N ARG A 9 10.92 4.34 -31.94
CA ARG A 9 9.55 4.47 -31.44
C ARG A 9 9.47 5.41 -30.23
N SER A 10 10.51 5.48 -29.39
CA SER A 10 10.58 6.46 -28.31
C SER A 10 10.80 7.88 -28.83
N GLU A 11 11.62 8.06 -29.87
CA GLU A 11 11.85 9.38 -30.49
C GLU A 11 10.57 9.92 -31.14
N ALA A 12 9.82 9.08 -31.86
CA ALA A 12 8.55 9.47 -32.46
C ALA A 12 7.47 9.83 -31.42
N MET A 13 7.39 9.12 -30.29
CA MET A 13 6.48 9.48 -29.20
C MET A 13 6.90 10.78 -28.49
N GLN A 14 8.21 11.03 -28.38
CA GLN A 14 8.75 12.24 -27.77
C GLN A 14 8.56 13.48 -28.65
N GLU A 15 8.66 13.33 -29.97
CA GLU A 15 8.38 14.38 -30.95
C GLU A 15 6.87 14.74 -30.98
N HIS A 16 5.98 13.75 -30.86
CA HIS A 16 4.53 13.99 -30.75
C HIS A 16 4.10 14.58 -29.40
N ALA A 17 4.84 14.28 -28.31
CA ALA A 17 4.64 14.93 -27.02
C ALA A 17 5.10 16.40 -27.03
N SER A 18 6.11 16.73 -27.86
CA SER A 18 6.64 18.09 -27.99
C SER A 18 5.75 19.06 -28.77
N SER A 19 4.85 18.54 -29.61
CA SER A 19 3.90 19.37 -30.38
C SER A 19 2.68 19.80 -29.56
N ASN A 20 2.50 19.23 -28.35
CA ASN A 20 1.37 19.51 -27.50
C ASN A 20 1.84 20.18 -26.19
N PRO A 21 1.88 21.53 -26.12
CA PRO A 21 2.45 22.26 -24.98
C PRO A 21 1.74 21.96 -23.65
N GLY A 22 0.47 21.53 -23.69
CA GLY A 22 -0.25 21.05 -22.51
C GLY A 22 0.32 19.75 -21.95
N LEU A 23 0.63 18.77 -22.82
CA LEU A 23 1.20 17.48 -22.44
C LEU A 23 2.65 17.62 -21.93
N GLN A 24 3.41 18.53 -22.55
CA GLN A 24 4.78 18.84 -22.14
C GLN A 24 4.83 19.51 -20.76
N SER A 25 3.91 20.46 -20.48
CA SER A 25 3.76 21.05 -19.15
C SER A 25 3.34 20.04 -18.07
N PHE A 26 2.66 18.97 -18.46
CA PHE A 26 2.24 17.87 -17.58
C PHE A 26 3.41 16.93 -17.27
N LEU A 27 4.27 16.64 -18.26
CA LEU A 27 5.47 15.82 -18.11
C LEU A 27 6.62 16.56 -17.39
N ASP A 28 6.75 17.88 -17.59
CA ASP A 28 7.72 18.72 -16.88
C ASP A 28 7.34 18.97 -15.42
N LYS A 29 6.16 18.54 -14.99
CA LYS A 29 5.73 18.53 -13.59
C LYS A 29 6.40 17.41 -12.76
N LYS A 30 7.67 17.12 -13.07
CA LYS A 30 8.60 16.26 -12.31
C LYS A 30 8.74 16.65 -10.82
N SER A 31 8.26 17.84 -10.47
CA SER A 31 8.06 18.34 -9.11
C SER A 31 7.31 17.37 -8.18
N ASP A 32 6.36 16.57 -8.69
CA ASP A 32 5.50 15.76 -7.84
C ASP A 32 6.20 14.50 -7.28
N GLU A 33 7.22 13.96 -7.98
CA GLU A 33 7.97 12.77 -7.51
C GLU A 33 8.64 13.00 -6.16
N HIS A 34 9.16 14.20 -5.94
CA HIS A 34 9.81 14.58 -4.68
C HIS A 34 8.81 14.73 -3.54
N VAL A 35 7.59 15.17 -3.83
CA VAL A 35 6.52 15.30 -2.82
C VAL A 35 6.09 13.91 -2.36
N TYR A 36 5.84 12.97 -3.27
CA TYR A 36 5.53 11.59 -2.90
C TYR A 36 6.68 10.94 -2.13
N SER A 37 7.92 11.14 -2.57
CA SER A 37 9.10 10.63 -1.87
C SER A 37 9.21 11.19 -0.45
N ALA A 38 9.00 12.50 -0.27
CA ALA A 38 8.98 13.13 1.05
C ALA A 38 7.84 12.62 1.94
N LEU A 39 6.65 12.40 1.37
CA LEU A 39 5.51 11.80 2.10
C LEU A 39 5.82 10.37 2.54
N TYR A 40 6.44 9.55 1.69
CA TYR A 40 6.91 8.20 2.05
C TYR A 40 7.95 8.25 3.17
N LEU A 41 8.91 9.18 3.12
CA LEU A 41 9.90 9.35 4.17
C LEU A 41 9.27 9.74 5.52
N LEU A 42 8.33 10.69 5.51
CA LEU A 42 7.62 11.12 6.71
C LEU A 42 6.74 10.02 7.28
N ALA A 43 6.00 9.29 6.43
CA ALA A 43 5.20 8.14 6.83
C ALA A 43 6.10 7.06 7.45
N GLY A 44 7.23 6.76 6.82
CA GLY A 44 8.19 5.78 7.33
C GLY A 44 8.78 6.17 8.69
N ALA A 45 9.19 7.43 8.85
CA ALA A 45 9.67 7.97 10.11
C ALA A 45 8.59 7.91 11.21
N PHE A 46 7.34 8.23 10.87
CA PHE A 46 6.22 8.17 11.81
C PHE A 46 5.89 6.72 12.23
N CYS A 47 5.91 5.76 11.29
CA CYS A 47 5.76 4.33 11.57
C CYS A 47 6.85 3.82 12.52
N LEU A 48 8.12 4.17 12.27
CA LEU A 48 9.22 3.78 13.15
C LEU A 48 9.12 4.45 14.52
N TYR A 49 8.75 5.73 14.58
CA TYR A 49 8.52 6.44 15.85
C TYR A 49 7.45 5.74 16.68
N ALA A 50 6.30 5.40 16.08
CA ALA A 50 5.23 4.67 16.74
C ALA A 50 5.69 3.28 17.20
N ALA A 51 6.45 2.55 16.37
CA ALA A 51 6.92 1.22 16.70
C ALA A 51 7.95 1.19 17.83
N PHE A 52 8.92 2.12 17.83
CA PHE A 52 10.00 2.12 18.82
C PHE A 52 9.65 2.87 20.10
N SER A 53 8.88 3.95 20.02
CA SER A 53 8.56 4.77 21.20
C SER A 53 7.31 4.28 21.94
N HIS A 54 6.38 3.64 21.22
CA HIS A 54 5.08 3.22 21.76
C HIS A 54 4.80 1.72 21.62
N GLY A 55 5.66 0.97 20.92
CA GLY A 55 5.46 -0.47 20.69
C GLY A 55 5.63 -1.32 21.94
N ASP A 56 6.52 -0.94 22.86
CA ASP A 56 6.72 -1.67 24.13
C ASP A 56 5.49 -1.56 25.04
N SER A 57 4.76 -0.44 24.94
CA SER A 57 3.52 -0.18 25.67
C SER A 57 2.27 -0.64 24.93
N PHE A 58 2.38 -1.19 23.72
CA PHE A 58 1.23 -1.65 22.96
C PHE A 58 0.75 -3.01 23.49
N CYS A 59 -0.51 -3.08 23.91
CA CYS A 59 -1.18 -4.34 24.24
C CYS A 59 -0.38 -5.16 25.28
N THR A 60 -0.06 -4.55 26.42
CA THR A 60 0.85 -5.07 27.47
C THR A 60 0.33 -6.28 28.25
N GLN A 61 -0.93 -6.64 28.06
CA GLN A 61 -1.57 -7.76 28.75
C GLN A 61 -2.34 -8.63 27.76
N ALA A 62 -2.38 -9.93 28.04
CA ALA A 62 -3.24 -10.85 27.31
C ALA A 62 -4.71 -10.45 27.52
N PRO A 63 -5.52 -10.35 26.45
CA PRO A 63 -6.96 -10.26 26.62
C PRO A 63 -7.47 -11.51 27.37
N PRO A 64 -8.37 -11.34 28.35
CA PRO A 64 -8.89 -12.47 29.13
C PRO A 64 -9.59 -13.49 28.22
N PRO A 65 -9.51 -14.78 28.53
CA PRO A 65 -10.13 -15.83 27.73
C PRO A 65 -11.64 -15.58 27.60
N GLY A 66 -12.12 -15.54 26.34
CA GLY A 66 -13.53 -15.26 26.02
C GLY A 66 -13.83 -13.82 25.59
N MET A 67 -12.84 -12.93 25.53
CA MET A 67 -13.01 -11.61 24.93
C MET A 67 -13.25 -11.75 23.42
N LYS A 68 -14.43 -11.34 22.96
CA LYS A 68 -14.80 -11.39 21.54
C LYS A 68 -13.94 -10.40 20.75
N ILE A 69 -13.41 -10.86 19.62
CA ILE A 69 -12.89 -10.02 18.55
C ILE A 69 -14.09 -9.26 17.98
N VAL A 70 -14.23 -7.97 18.31
CA VAL A 70 -15.33 -7.13 17.83
C VAL A 70 -14.78 -6.17 16.78
N ALA A 71 -15.20 -6.34 15.52
CA ALA A 71 -14.93 -5.36 14.48
C ALA A 71 -15.52 -4.01 14.89
N HIS A 72 -14.70 -2.96 14.86
CA HIS A 72 -15.13 -1.63 15.27
C HIS A 72 -16.23 -1.11 14.32
N PRO A 73 -17.38 -0.65 14.80
CA PRO A 73 -18.50 -0.25 13.93
C PRO A 73 -18.14 0.90 12.97
N GLN A 74 -17.19 1.76 13.34
CA GLN A 74 -16.69 2.80 12.43
C GLN A 74 -15.78 2.25 11.31
N SER A 75 -15.01 1.17 11.56
CA SER A 75 -14.19 0.56 10.50
C SER A 75 -15.07 -0.15 9.48
N LEU A 76 -16.13 -0.83 9.94
CA LEU A 76 -17.17 -1.41 9.08
C LEU A 76 -17.92 -0.34 8.28
N ALA A 77 -18.28 0.79 8.88
CA ALA A 77 -18.99 1.86 8.17
C ALA A 77 -18.13 2.53 7.09
N TRP A 78 -16.84 2.77 7.39
CA TRP A 78 -15.90 3.31 6.40
C TRP A 78 -15.59 2.27 5.31
N PHE A 79 -15.35 1.01 5.67
CA PHE A 79 -15.10 -0.08 4.71
C PHE A 79 -16.30 -0.31 3.80
N ASN A 80 -17.52 -0.33 4.35
CA ASN A 80 -18.74 -0.44 3.54
C ASN A 80 -18.93 0.78 2.61
N ARG A 81 -18.58 2.00 3.05
CA ARG A 81 -18.58 3.16 2.14
C ARG A 81 -17.51 3.04 1.05
N PHE A 82 -16.35 2.50 1.41
CA PHE A 82 -15.24 2.27 0.51
C PHE A 82 -15.56 1.19 -0.54
N THR A 83 -16.06 0.03 -0.13
CA THR A 83 -16.50 -1.03 -1.05
C THR A 83 -17.62 -0.54 -1.94
N ASN A 84 -18.60 0.22 -1.43
CA ASN A 84 -19.63 0.83 -2.27
C ASN A 84 -19.05 1.85 -3.27
N LEU A 85 -17.95 2.54 -2.95
CA LEU A 85 -17.24 3.39 -3.90
C LEU A 85 -16.54 2.54 -4.97
N VAL A 86 -15.83 1.47 -4.56
CA VAL A 86 -15.15 0.55 -5.46
C VAL A 86 -16.15 -0.15 -6.38
N ASP A 87 -17.26 -0.68 -5.85
CA ASP A 87 -18.31 -1.38 -6.60
C ASP A 87 -18.99 -0.47 -7.62
N ASN A 88 -19.22 0.80 -7.28
CA ASN A 88 -19.70 1.80 -8.23
C ASN A 88 -18.68 2.15 -9.32
N THR A 89 -17.38 1.88 -9.09
CA THR A 89 -16.30 2.13 -10.05
C THR A 89 -15.97 0.87 -10.88
N THR A 90 -16.07 -0.32 -10.30
CA THR A 90 -15.82 -1.62 -10.94
C THR A 90 -17.01 -2.11 -11.75
N ALA A 91 -18.23 -1.61 -11.51
CA ALA A 91 -19.35 -1.80 -12.45
C ALA A 91 -19.08 -1.23 -13.85
N VAL A 92 -18.06 -0.39 -14.01
CA VAL A 92 -17.58 0.12 -15.31
C VAL A 92 -16.45 -0.75 -15.90
N ALA A 93 -15.80 -1.60 -15.11
CA ALA A 93 -14.61 -2.37 -15.49
C ALA A 93 -14.80 -3.91 -15.45
N ALA A 94 -15.88 -4.41 -14.85
CA ALA A 94 -16.13 -5.84 -14.67
C ALA A 94 -16.77 -6.46 -15.92
N ALA A 95 -15.95 -6.62 -16.97
CA ALA A 95 -16.20 -7.57 -18.05
C ALA A 95 -14.92 -8.32 -18.41
N GLU A 96 -14.17 -8.82 -17.43
CA GLU A 96 -13.28 -9.98 -17.58
C GLU A 96 -12.62 -10.31 -16.22
N VAL A 97 -12.36 -11.60 -15.98
CA VAL A 97 -11.69 -12.21 -14.82
C VAL A 97 -12.66 -12.74 -13.75
N THR A 98 -13.17 -13.94 -14.05
CA THR A 98 -13.73 -14.89 -13.07
C THR A 98 -12.69 -15.95 -12.71
N ASP A 99 -12.82 -16.47 -11.49
CA ASP A 99 -12.17 -17.67 -10.92
C ASP A 99 -10.75 -17.54 -10.33
N VAL A 100 -10.70 -17.04 -9.09
CA VAL A 100 -9.75 -17.55 -8.09
C VAL A 100 -10.55 -17.89 -6.83
N ASN A 101 -10.55 -19.17 -6.46
CA ASN A 101 -11.35 -19.72 -5.36
C ASN A 101 -10.69 -19.36 -4.01
N ALA A 102 -11.30 -18.47 -3.24
CA ALA A 102 -10.74 -17.86 -2.03
C ALA A 102 -10.64 -18.80 -0.81
N SER A 103 -11.18 -20.02 -0.89
CA SER A 103 -11.31 -20.94 0.25
C SER A 103 -10.07 -21.76 0.59
N ASP A 104 -9.11 -21.89 -0.34
CA ASP A 104 -7.92 -22.74 -0.13
C ASP A 104 -6.77 -22.01 0.58
N ILE A 105 -6.73 -20.67 0.53
CA ILE A 105 -5.62 -19.88 1.11
C ILE A 105 -5.76 -19.76 2.65
N THR A 106 -6.97 -19.89 3.19
CA THR A 106 -7.23 -19.71 4.62
C THR A 106 -6.74 -20.86 5.51
N GLY A 107 -6.56 -22.06 4.97
CA GLY A 107 -6.18 -23.26 5.74
C GLY A 107 -4.71 -23.31 6.15
N GLU A 108 -3.80 -22.93 5.25
CA GLU A 108 -2.35 -23.04 5.51
C GLU A 108 -1.81 -21.86 6.34
N VAL A 109 -2.43 -20.68 6.26
CA VAL A 109 -2.08 -19.53 7.11
C VAL A 109 -2.41 -19.81 8.59
N GLY A 110 -3.47 -20.57 8.85
CA GLY A 110 -3.85 -20.97 10.21
C GLY A 110 -2.85 -21.92 10.88
N ALA A 111 -2.18 -22.79 10.11
CA ALA A 111 -1.18 -23.73 10.62
C ALA A 111 0.16 -23.04 10.95
N LEU A 112 0.53 -21.98 10.22
CA LEU A 112 1.74 -21.21 10.49
C LEU A 112 1.61 -20.26 11.71
N MET A 113 0.38 -19.99 12.14
CA MET A 113 0.08 -19.18 13.33
C MET A 113 -0.02 -20.00 14.63
N GLY A 114 0.06 -21.33 14.57
CA GLY A 114 -0.15 -22.23 15.70
C GLY A 114 0.89 -22.14 16.84
N ASP A 115 2.11 -21.66 16.56
CA ASP A 115 3.18 -21.53 17.57
C ASP A 115 3.18 -20.17 18.32
N PHE A 116 2.25 -19.26 18.02
CA PHE A 116 2.11 -17.95 18.68
C PHE A 116 1.14 -17.97 19.88
N GLU A 117 1.04 -19.11 20.56
CA GLU A 117 -0.10 -19.47 21.40
C GLU A 117 -0.31 -18.57 22.63
N HIS A 118 0.57 -17.60 22.95
CA HIS A 118 0.47 -16.83 24.19
C HIS A 118 0.38 -15.31 24.10
N GLN A 119 0.37 -14.65 22.92
CA GLN A 119 -0.10 -13.26 22.69
C GLN A 119 0.43 -12.72 21.33
N PRO A 120 -0.29 -12.94 20.20
CA PRO A 120 0.21 -12.52 18.87
C PRO A 120 0.32 -11.00 18.69
N PHE A 121 -0.36 -10.21 19.51
CA PHE A 121 -0.43 -8.74 19.37
C PHE A 121 0.28 -7.98 20.50
N ALA A 122 0.77 -8.65 21.53
CA ALA A 122 1.32 -7.99 22.71
C ALA A 122 2.78 -7.59 22.54
N GLY A 123 3.11 -6.39 23.03
CA GLY A 123 4.48 -5.92 23.21
C GLY A 123 5.27 -5.69 21.91
N PRO A 124 6.61 -5.55 22.01
CA PRO A 124 7.46 -5.12 20.90
C PRO A 124 7.56 -6.09 19.72
N GLY A 125 7.21 -7.36 19.96
CA GLY A 125 7.15 -8.43 18.97
C GLY A 125 5.73 -8.71 18.47
N GLY A 126 4.72 -8.01 18.98
CA GLY A 126 3.35 -8.14 18.52
C GLY A 126 3.21 -7.78 17.04
N PHE A 127 2.27 -8.42 16.35
CA PHE A 127 2.11 -8.27 14.90
C PHE A 127 1.91 -6.83 14.44
N VAL A 128 1.20 -5.99 15.20
CA VAL A 128 1.02 -4.55 14.86
C VAL A 128 2.35 -3.80 14.91
N VAL A 129 3.15 -4.02 15.96
CA VAL A 129 4.45 -3.35 16.13
C VAL A 129 5.46 -3.84 15.09
N MET A 130 5.47 -5.16 14.83
CA MET A 130 6.29 -5.74 13.77
C MET A 130 5.92 -5.18 12.39
N TRP A 131 4.61 -5.06 12.12
CA TRP A 131 4.09 -4.46 10.89
C TRP A 131 4.59 -3.03 10.70
N LEU A 132 4.49 -2.19 11.73
CA LEU A 132 4.97 -0.80 11.69
C LEU A 132 6.48 -0.70 11.48
N LYS A 133 7.27 -1.63 12.06
CA LYS A 133 8.73 -1.67 11.83
C LYS A 133 9.03 -1.96 10.38
N VAL A 134 8.44 -3.02 9.83
CA VAL A 134 8.65 -3.41 8.42
C VAL A 134 8.21 -2.28 7.49
N GLU A 135 7.01 -1.74 7.69
CA GLU A 135 6.48 -0.62 6.89
C GLU A 135 7.37 0.62 7.00
N GLY A 136 7.80 0.96 8.22
CA GLY A 136 8.68 2.10 8.45
C GLY A 136 10.02 1.97 7.73
N PHE A 137 10.64 0.79 7.79
CA PHE A 137 11.90 0.53 7.08
C PHE A 137 11.74 0.50 5.57
N THR A 138 10.64 -0.05 5.04
CA THR A 138 10.42 -0.10 3.60
C THR A 138 10.07 1.26 3.03
N ALA A 139 9.25 2.05 3.73
CA ALA A 139 8.90 3.41 3.35
C ALA A 139 10.11 4.37 3.35
N LEU A 140 11.10 4.15 4.24
CA LEU A 140 12.37 4.87 4.22
C LEU A 140 13.36 4.30 3.19
N GLY A 141 13.41 2.97 3.09
CA GLY A 141 14.35 2.25 2.26
C GLY A 141 14.14 2.47 0.77
N LEU A 142 12.88 2.58 0.31
CA LEU A 142 12.55 2.78 -1.09
C LEU A 142 13.06 4.12 -1.67
N PRO A 143 12.78 5.28 -1.05
CA PRO A 143 13.40 6.56 -1.44
C PRO A 143 14.93 6.51 -1.41
N LEU A 144 15.52 5.91 -0.37
CA LEU A 144 16.97 5.82 -0.23
C LEU A 144 17.59 4.96 -1.33
N LEU A 145 16.99 3.81 -1.64
CA LEU A 145 17.40 2.93 -2.72
C LEU A 145 17.30 3.65 -4.07
N SER A 146 16.24 4.43 -4.29
CA SER A 146 16.07 5.25 -5.48
C SER A 146 17.21 6.26 -5.64
N VAL A 147 17.59 6.96 -4.56
CA VAL A 147 18.73 7.90 -4.58
C VAL A 147 20.05 7.16 -4.86
N VAL A 148 20.30 6.02 -4.23
CA VAL A 148 21.52 5.22 -4.47
C VAL A 148 21.57 4.73 -5.92
N MET A 149 20.45 4.26 -6.47
CA MET A 149 20.35 3.84 -7.85
C MET A 149 20.64 4.98 -8.83
N LEU A 150 20.16 6.20 -8.53
CA LEU A 150 20.46 7.40 -9.32
C LEU A 150 21.96 7.74 -9.25
N LEU A 151 22.57 7.69 -8.07
CA LEU A 151 24.00 7.98 -7.89
C LEU A 151 24.90 6.97 -8.60
N LEU A 152 24.50 5.70 -8.64
CA LEU A 152 25.26 4.63 -9.28
C LEU A 152 24.95 4.49 -10.79
N GLY A 153 24.04 5.30 -11.34
CA GLY A 153 23.63 5.21 -12.74
C GLY A 153 22.95 3.88 -13.10
N LEU A 154 22.40 3.15 -12.12
CA LEU A 154 21.91 1.79 -12.30
C LEU A 154 20.52 1.70 -12.97
N ARG A 155 19.97 2.82 -13.45
CA ARG A 155 18.59 2.93 -13.96
C ARG A 155 18.29 1.99 -15.12
N GLU A 156 19.28 1.64 -15.92
CA GLU A 156 19.09 0.83 -17.13
C GLU A 156 19.22 -0.68 -16.90
N HIS A 157 19.59 -1.11 -15.67
CA HIS A 157 19.75 -2.52 -15.38
C HIS A 157 18.40 -3.21 -15.15
N VAL A 158 18.06 -4.14 -16.04
CA VAL A 158 16.85 -4.99 -15.95
C VAL A 158 16.72 -5.66 -14.58
N ALA A 159 17.84 -6.16 -14.02
CA ALA A 159 17.86 -6.80 -12.71
C ALA A 159 17.35 -5.86 -11.59
N VAL A 160 17.66 -4.58 -11.68
CA VAL A 160 17.22 -3.57 -10.71
C VAL A 160 15.74 -3.26 -10.88
N GLY A 161 15.25 -3.20 -12.12
CA GLY A 161 13.81 -3.13 -12.41
C GLY A 161 13.03 -4.33 -11.84
N CYS A 162 13.53 -5.55 -12.03
CA CYS A 162 12.94 -6.76 -11.44
C CYS A 162 12.93 -6.70 -9.90
N LEU A 163 14.01 -6.24 -9.28
CA LEU A 163 14.08 -6.09 -7.83
C LEU A 163 13.06 -5.07 -7.31
N LEU A 164 12.94 -3.90 -7.95
CA LEU A 164 11.94 -2.90 -7.58
C LEU A 164 10.51 -3.42 -7.73
N PHE A 165 10.24 -4.22 -8.75
CA PHE A 165 8.93 -4.86 -8.93
C PHE A 165 8.61 -5.84 -7.79
N VAL A 166 9.56 -6.71 -7.41
CA VAL A 166 9.39 -7.63 -6.28
C VAL A 166 9.14 -6.87 -4.98
N VAL A 167 9.86 -5.78 -4.73
CA VAL A 167 9.64 -4.93 -3.56
C VAL A 167 8.25 -4.29 -3.60
N ALA A 168 7.79 -3.80 -4.76
CA ALA A 168 6.46 -3.23 -4.90
C ALA A 168 5.35 -4.26 -4.64
N VAL A 169 5.48 -5.48 -5.15
CA VAL A 169 4.53 -6.58 -4.87
C VAL A 169 4.53 -6.92 -3.38
N PHE A 170 5.70 -7.03 -2.77
CA PHE A 170 5.81 -7.24 -1.33
C PHE A 170 5.11 -6.12 -0.52
N GLN A 171 5.33 -4.85 -0.88
CA GLN A 171 4.66 -3.71 -0.24
C GLN A 171 3.14 -3.76 -0.40
N ALA A 172 2.64 -4.12 -1.58
CA ALA A 172 1.20 -4.25 -1.81
C ALA A 172 0.59 -5.35 -0.93
N CYS A 173 1.22 -6.52 -0.86
CA CYS A 173 0.79 -7.62 0.01
C CYS A 173 0.86 -7.25 1.50
N TRP A 174 1.93 -6.56 1.91
CA TRP A 174 2.13 -6.13 3.30
C TRP A 174 1.09 -5.08 3.73
N LEU A 175 0.81 -4.12 2.84
CA LEU A 175 -0.25 -3.13 3.04
C LEU A 175 -1.62 -3.81 3.14
N ALA A 176 -1.92 -4.78 2.27
CA ALA A 176 -3.17 -5.52 2.32
C ALA A 176 -3.35 -6.26 3.67
N LEU A 177 -2.28 -6.85 4.20
CA LEU A 177 -2.28 -7.47 5.52
C LEU A 177 -2.55 -6.44 6.64
N GLY A 178 -1.92 -5.26 6.57
CA GLY A 178 -2.17 -4.16 7.51
C GLY A 178 -3.61 -3.65 7.45
N CYS A 179 -4.17 -3.49 6.25
CA CYS A 179 -5.58 -3.14 6.03
C CYS A 179 -6.52 -4.20 6.61
N PHE A 180 -6.21 -5.48 6.40
CA PHE A 180 -6.98 -6.58 6.95
C PHE A 180 -6.98 -6.54 8.49
N TRP A 181 -5.84 -6.32 9.13
CA TRP A 181 -5.77 -6.22 10.59
C TRP A 181 -6.42 -4.96 11.16
N SER A 182 -6.22 -3.80 10.50
CA SER A 182 -6.77 -2.51 10.95
C SER A 182 -8.29 -2.40 10.76
N PHE A 183 -8.83 -2.90 9.64
CA PHE A 183 -10.25 -2.76 9.31
C PHE A 183 -11.07 -4.02 9.58
N GLY A 184 -10.48 -5.20 9.43
CA GLY A 184 -11.14 -6.50 9.62
C GLY A 184 -11.42 -6.86 11.08
N GLY A 185 -10.95 -6.03 12.02
CA GLY A 185 -11.27 -6.18 13.44
C GLY A 185 -10.46 -7.28 14.15
N TYR A 186 -9.40 -7.80 13.54
CA TYR A 186 -8.58 -8.90 14.10
C TYR A 186 -7.77 -8.49 15.34
N VAL A 187 -7.54 -7.19 15.54
CA VAL A 187 -6.88 -6.67 16.74
C VAL A 187 -7.89 -6.64 17.89
N PRO A 188 -7.55 -7.18 19.09
CA PRO A 188 -8.44 -7.16 20.24
C PRO A 188 -8.91 -5.74 20.58
N ALA A 189 -10.21 -5.57 20.82
CA ALA A 189 -10.81 -4.26 21.10
C ALA A 189 -10.13 -3.54 22.28
N ALA A 190 -9.68 -4.30 23.29
CA ALA A 190 -8.97 -3.78 24.45
C ALA A 190 -7.58 -3.17 24.14
N CYS A 191 -6.97 -3.57 23.02
CA CYS A 191 -5.71 -3.01 22.54
C CYS A 191 -5.95 -1.83 21.58
N VAL A 192 -7.15 -1.75 21.00
CA VAL A 192 -7.59 -0.62 20.15
C VAL A 192 -8.05 0.57 20.99
N ASP A 193 -8.81 0.32 22.07
CA ASP A 193 -9.35 1.37 22.95
C ASP A 193 -8.35 1.89 24.00
N GLY A 194 -7.17 1.26 24.09
CA GLY A 194 -6.11 1.62 25.03
C GLY A 194 -6.32 1.09 26.45
N SER A 195 -7.30 0.22 26.69
CA SER A 195 -7.52 -0.39 28.02
C SER A 195 -6.40 -1.34 28.43
N MET A 196 -5.64 -1.89 27.46
CA MET A 196 -4.49 -2.78 27.70
C MET A 196 -3.13 -2.15 27.33
N GLY A 197 -3.04 -0.83 27.25
CA GLY A 197 -1.79 -0.13 26.97
C GLY A 197 -1.98 1.06 26.05
N ASP A 198 -0.89 1.50 25.43
CA ASP A 198 -0.93 2.62 24.51
C ASP A 198 -1.47 2.21 23.14
N SER A 199 -2.61 2.76 22.73
CA SER A 199 -3.23 2.50 21.42
C SER A 199 -2.58 3.27 20.26
N PHE A 200 -1.58 4.12 20.52
CA PHE A 200 -0.94 4.96 19.51
C PHE A 200 -0.37 4.17 18.33
N ALA A 201 0.24 3.00 18.60
CA ALA A 201 0.74 2.12 17.55
C ALA A 201 -0.39 1.64 16.62
N PHE A 202 -1.52 1.20 17.17
CA PHE A 202 -2.67 0.78 16.37
C PHE A 202 -3.26 1.95 15.57
N HIS A 203 -3.44 3.12 16.19
CA HIS A 203 -3.93 4.30 15.49
C HIS A 203 -3.02 4.72 14.34
N THR A 204 -1.71 4.65 14.54
CA THR A 204 -0.72 4.91 13.49
C THR A 204 -0.88 3.94 12.33
N MET A 205 -0.93 2.62 12.61
CA MET A 205 -1.16 1.60 11.58
C MET A 205 -2.47 1.87 10.82
N TRP A 206 -3.56 2.15 11.54
CA TRP A 206 -4.87 2.43 10.95
C TRP A 206 -4.83 3.64 10.00
N TRP A 207 -4.19 4.73 10.43
CA TRP A 207 -4.03 5.95 9.62
C TRP A 207 -3.20 5.69 8.36
N VAL A 208 -2.06 5.00 8.52
CA VAL A 208 -1.16 4.67 7.42
C VAL A 208 -1.89 3.80 6.38
N CYS A 209 -2.59 2.75 6.82
CA CYS A 209 -3.42 1.92 5.95
C CYS A 209 -4.51 2.74 5.24
N GLY A 210 -5.23 3.61 5.97
CA GLY A 210 -6.30 4.44 5.40
C GLY A 210 -5.81 5.43 4.35
N VAL A 211 -4.70 6.12 4.62
CA VAL A 211 -4.09 7.09 3.69
C VAL A 211 -3.56 6.39 2.45
N TRP A 212 -2.81 5.30 2.60
CA TRP A 212 -2.26 4.57 1.46
C TRP A 212 -3.35 4.00 0.56
N LEU A 213 -4.36 3.37 1.15
CA LEU A 213 -5.48 2.83 0.40
C LEU A 213 -6.27 3.94 -0.31
N GLY A 214 -6.46 5.10 0.33
CA GLY A 214 -7.04 6.28 -0.30
C GLY A 214 -6.23 6.78 -1.51
N ILE A 215 -4.90 6.85 -1.39
CA ILE A 215 -4.00 7.23 -2.49
C ILE A 215 -4.08 6.22 -3.64
N MET A 216 -4.05 4.92 -3.35
CA MET A 216 -4.11 3.87 -4.37
C MET A 216 -5.41 3.93 -5.17
N VAL A 217 -6.53 4.19 -4.51
CA VAL A 217 -7.82 4.37 -5.19
C VAL A 217 -7.84 5.63 -6.02
N LEU A 218 -7.36 6.76 -5.49
CA LEU A 218 -7.30 8.01 -6.25
C LEU A 218 -6.44 7.88 -7.51
N ILE A 219 -5.27 7.25 -7.41
CA ILE A 219 -4.39 6.99 -8.56
C ILE A 219 -5.08 6.05 -9.56
N SER A 220 -5.68 4.96 -9.10
CA SER A 220 -6.37 4.00 -9.96
C SER A 220 -7.55 4.63 -10.71
N SER A 221 -8.37 5.43 -10.01
CA SER A 221 -9.47 6.19 -10.62
C SER A 221 -8.97 7.19 -11.65
N PHE A 222 -7.89 7.92 -11.36
CA PHE A 222 -7.30 8.85 -12.30
C PHE A 222 -6.77 8.13 -13.56
N MET A 223 -6.06 7.02 -13.40
CA MET A 223 -5.55 6.23 -14.51
C MET A 223 -6.68 5.68 -15.40
N LEU A 224 -7.76 5.18 -14.79
CA LEU A 224 -8.97 4.76 -15.52
C LEU A 224 -9.57 5.90 -16.33
N CYS A 225 -9.71 7.10 -15.75
CA CYS A 225 -10.20 8.27 -16.47
C CYS A 225 -9.33 8.60 -17.69
N VAL A 226 -8.00 8.59 -17.53
CA VAL A 226 -7.05 8.85 -18.63
C VAL A 226 -7.20 7.80 -19.75
N VAL A 227 -7.26 6.51 -19.40
CA VAL A 227 -7.44 5.42 -20.37
C VAL A 227 -8.76 5.57 -21.12
N CYS A 228 -9.87 5.85 -20.43
CA CYS A 228 -11.17 6.10 -21.05
C CYS A 228 -11.14 7.30 -22.00
N CYS A 229 -10.50 8.41 -21.64
CA CYS A 229 -10.34 9.56 -22.50
C CYS A 229 -9.54 9.23 -23.78
N ILE A 230 -8.46 8.45 -23.66
CA ILE A 230 -7.64 8.02 -24.81
C ILE A 230 -8.47 7.13 -25.75
N MET A 231 -9.22 6.17 -25.21
CA MET A 231 -10.08 5.29 -26.01
C MET A 231 -11.19 6.07 -26.73
N ALA A 232 -11.80 7.06 -26.07
CA ALA A 232 -12.83 7.91 -26.68
C ALA A 232 -12.28 8.75 -27.85
N VAL A 233 -11.07 9.31 -27.71
CA VAL A 233 -10.40 10.03 -28.79
C VAL A 233 -10.05 9.10 -29.96
N SER A 234 -9.61 7.86 -29.68
CA SER A 234 -9.24 6.89 -30.72
C SER A 234 -10.42 6.37 -31.55
N GLN A 235 -11.66 6.46 -31.07
CA GLN A 235 -12.86 6.01 -31.78
C GLN A 235 -13.57 7.13 -32.55
N GLY A 236 -13.24 8.39 -32.27
CA GLY A 236 -13.89 9.58 -32.85
C GLY A 236 -13.14 10.23 -34.02
N GLY A 237 -12.09 9.61 -34.54
CA GLY A 237 -11.30 10.08 -35.70
C GLY A 237 -11.22 9.02 -36.78
#